data_AF-A0A7X0E8N4-F1
#
_entry.id   AF-A0A7X0E8N4-F1
#
_cell.length_a   1.000
_cell.length_b   1.000
_cell.length_c   1.000
_cell.angle_alpha   90.00
_cell.angle_beta   90.00
_cell.angle_gamma   90.00
#
_symmetry.space_group_name_H-M   'P 1'
#
loop_
_entity.id
_entity.type
_entity.pdbx_description
1 polymer ?
#
loop_
_entity_poly.entity_id
_entity_poly.type
_entity_poly.pdbx_seq_one_letter_code
_entity_poly.pdbx_strand_id
1 'polypeptide(L)'
;MGLEELRSLKLNNATEDAANAYARGDARLLGVYGFSVEVPGYDGAPYPHKSKIRMLESTGDAFCTREEADLNHNARTYARKYNDTMLDKLRQAGIYLDPIPDAHR
;
A
#
# COMPACT_ATOMS: atom_id res chain seq x y z
N MET A 1 -15.94 -12.01 5.03
CA MET A 1 -16.47 -10.63 5.03
C MET A 1 -15.28 -9.70 5.13
N GLY A 2 -15.07 -8.81 4.16
CA GLY A 2 -13.84 -8.01 4.02
C GLY A 2 -13.77 -7.14 2.76
N LEU A 3 -14.64 -7.41 1.77
CA LEU A 3 -14.69 -6.69 0.50
C LEU A 3 -15.24 -5.24 0.61
N GLU A 4 -15.79 -4.85 1.76
CA GLU A 4 -16.32 -3.49 1.99
C GLU A 4 -15.22 -2.44 2.06
N GLU A 5 -14.05 -2.77 2.63
CA GLU A 5 -12.88 -1.90 2.61
C GLU A 5 -12.43 -1.67 1.17
N LEU A 6 -12.31 -2.73 0.35
CA LEU A 6 -11.88 -2.62 -1.05
C LEU A 6 -12.88 -1.84 -1.92
N ARG A 7 -14.18 -2.01 -1.69
CA ARG A 7 -15.23 -1.24 -2.38
C ARG A 7 -15.22 0.24 -2.01
N SER A 8 -14.72 0.57 -0.81
CA SER A 8 -14.61 1.95 -0.33
C SER A 8 -13.34 2.66 -0.85
N LEU A 9 -12.35 1.91 -1.37
CA LEU A 9 -11.12 2.46 -1.95
C LEU A 9 -11.39 3.14 -3.29
N LYS A 10 -11.60 4.46 -3.26
CA LYS A 10 -11.67 5.28 -4.48
C LYS A 10 -10.27 5.62 -4.96
N LEU A 11 -9.85 5.03 -6.08
CA LEU A 11 -8.57 5.33 -6.75
C LEU A 11 -8.28 6.83 -6.92
N ASN A 12 -9.33 7.63 -7.12
CA ASN A 12 -9.22 9.08 -7.29
C ASN A 12 -8.77 9.79 -6.00
N ASN A 13 -9.11 9.24 -4.84
CA ASN A 13 -8.79 9.82 -3.54
C ASN A 13 -7.45 9.30 -3.00
N ALA A 14 -6.80 8.31 -3.63
CA ALA A 14 -5.56 7.70 -3.13
C ALA A 14 -4.46 8.74 -2.84
N THR A 15 -4.31 9.71 -3.74
CA THR A 15 -3.34 10.81 -3.63
C THR A 15 -3.71 11.78 -2.50
N GLU A 16 -5.00 12.13 -2.39
CA GLU A 16 -5.49 13.04 -1.35
C GLU A 16 -5.42 12.40 0.04
N ASP A 17 -5.74 11.11 0.13
CA ASP A 17 -5.67 10.33 1.36
C ASP A 17 -4.23 10.22 1.86
N ALA A 18 -3.27 9.94 0.95
CA ALA A 18 -1.84 9.94 1.27
C ALA A 18 -1.37 11.31 1.78
N ALA A 19 -1.79 12.39 1.12
CA ALA A 19 -1.43 13.73 1.55
C ALA A 19 -2.02 14.09 2.93
N ASN A 20 -3.27 13.68 3.19
CA ASN A 20 -3.95 13.94 4.45
C ASN A 20 -3.39 13.09 5.59
N ALA A 21 -3.08 11.81 5.33
CA ALA A 21 -2.41 10.93 6.27
C ALA A 21 -1.04 11.50 6.66
N TYR A 22 -0.25 11.93 5.67
CA TYR A 22 1.03 12.60 5.93
C TYR A 22 0.85 13.87 6.77
N ALA A 23 -0.14 14.71 6.46
CA ALA A 23 -0.44 15.93 7.22
C ALA A 23 -0.85 15.64 8.69
N ARG A 24 -1.44 14.48 8.95
CA ARG A 24 -1.78 13.99 10.30
C ARG A 24 -0.58 13.36 11.03
N GLY A 25 0.59 13.28 10.39
CA GLY A 25 1.78 12.61 10.90
C GLY A 25 1.74 11.08 10.70
N ASP A 26 0.79 10.56 9.93
CA ASP A 26 0.73 9.14 9.58
C ASP A 26 1.44 8.91 8.24
N ALA A 27 2.73 8.58 8.33
CA ALA A 27 3.57 8.30 7.17
C ALA A 27 3.61 6.81 6.80
N ARG A 28 2.55 6.05 7.15
CA ARG A 28 2.52 4.61 6.89
C ARG A 28 2.18 4.33 5.44
N LEU A 29 2.88 3.37 4.84
CA LEU A 29 2.62 2.89 3.49
C LEU A 29 1.50 1.83 3.51
N LEU A 30 0.80 1.65 2.39
CA LEU A 30 -0.21 0.62 2.22
C LEU A 30 0.41 -0.64 1.62
N GLY A 31 0.34 -1.74 2.37
CA GLY A 31 0.71 -3.07 1.89
C GLY A 31 -0.52 -3.85 1.42
N VAL A 32 -0.34 -4.75 0.47
CA VAL A 32 -1.34 -5.72 0.06
C VAL A 32 -0.87 -7.12 0.43
N TYR A 33 -1.83 -7.99 0.71
CA TYR A 33 -1.61 -9.42 0.86
C TYR A 33 -1.74 -10.09 -0.51
N GLY A 34 -0.73 -10.87 -0.86
CA GLY A 34 -0.78 -11.86 -1.94
C GLY A 34 -0.13 -13.16 -1.47
N PHE A 35 0.63 -13.83 -2.34
CA PHE A 35 1.54 -14.93 -1.96
C PHE A 35 2.56 -14.51 -0.87
N SER A 36 2.88 -13.22 -0.79
CA SER A 36 3.67 -12.61 0.28
C SER A 36 3.18 -11.17 0.55
N VAL A 37 3.74 -10.53 1.58
CA VAL A 37 3.50 -9.10 1.86
C VAL A 37 4.14 -8.28 0.76
N GLU A 38 3.34 -7.54 -0.01
CA GLU A 38 3.82 -6.67 -1.08
C GLU A 38 3.42 -5.22 -0.80
N VAL A 39 4.35 -4.29 -0.98
CA VAL A 39 4.08 -2.85 -0.87
C VAL A 39 4.24 -2.24 -2.25
N PRO A 40 3.16 -2.16 -3.04
CA PRO A 40 3.26 -1.72 -4.42
C PRO A 40 3.74 -0.26 -4.47
N GLY A 41 4.77 0.00 -5.27
CA GLY A 41 5.42 1.32 -5.35
C GLY A 41 6.62 1.51 -4.42
N TYR A 42 6.90 0.56 -3.52
CA TYR A 42 8.12 0.54 -2.71
C TYR A 42 9.06 -0.56 -3.21
N ASP A 43 10.29 -0.20 -3.57
CA ASP A 43 11.28 -1.12 -4.16
C ASP A 43 12.08 -1.90 -3.09
N GLY A 44 11.95 -1.55 -1.82
CA GLY A 44 12.69 -2.16 -0.70
C GLY A 44 11.97 -3.33 -0.03
N ALA A 45 12.68 -4.01 0.87
CA ALA A 45 12.10 -5.06 1.71
C ALA A 45 11.00 -4.48 2.63
N PRO A 46 9.74 -4.92 2.56
CA PRO A 46 8.67 -4.41 3.41
C PRO A 46 8.74 -4.95 4.84
N TYR A 47 9.38 -6.09 5.05
CA TYR A 47 9.52 -6.76 6.36
C TYR A 47 10.14 -5.89 7.47
N PRO A 48 11.30 -5.24 7.28
CA PRO A 48 11.88 -4.35 8.29
C PRO A 48 11.00 -3.13 8.61
N HIS A 49 10.11 -2.77 7.68
CA HIS A 49 9.21 -1.63 7.81
C HIS A 49 7.77 -2.04 8.14
N LYS A 50 7.52 -3.28 8.58
CA LYS A 50 6.17 -3.78 8.88
C LYS A 50 5.40 -2.90 9.87
N SER A 51 6.07 -2.29 10.85
CA SER A 51 5.47 -1.33 11.79
C SER A 51 5.04 0.00 11.14
N LYS A 52 5.60 0.32 9.97
CA LYS A 52 5.30 1.50 9.15
C LYS A 52 4.45 1.16 7.93
N ILE A 53 3.94 -0.07 7.82
CA ILE A 53 3.09 -0.51 6.72
C ILE A 53 1.73 -0.90 7.29
N ARG A 54 0.67 -0.29 6.76
CA ARG A 54 -0.70 -0.67 7.01
C ARG A 54 -1.14 -1.63 5.92
N MET A 55 -1.47 -2.85 6.33
CA MET A 55 -1.90 -3.88 5.40
C MET A 55 -3.38 -3.68 5.05
N LEU A 56 -3.71 -3.71 3.76
CA LEU A 56 -5.08 -3.69 3.26
C LEU A 56 -5.69 -5.07 3.45
N GLU A 57 -6.54 -5.17 4.47
CA GLU A 57 -7.30 -6.39 4.76
C GLU A 57 -8.18 -6.75 3.54
N SER A 58 -8.39 -8.05 3.32
CA SER A 58 -9.16 -8.60 2.20
C SER A 58 -8.49 -8.59 0.82
N THR A 59 -7.25 -8.12 0.69
CA THR A 59 -6.40 -8.44 -0.47
C THR A 59 -5.83 -9.85 -0.31
N GLY A 60 -5.66 -10.62 -1.39
CA GLY A 60 -5.15 -12.00 -1.33
C GLY A 60 -5.22 -12.72 -2.68
N ASP A 61 -4.50 -13.82 -2.85
CA ASP A 61 -4.50 -14.65 -4.08
C ASP A 61 -5.62 -15.71 -4.13
N ALA A 62 -6.38 -15.86 -3.04
CA ALA A 62 -7.51 -16.79 -2.97
C ALA A 62 -8.79 -16.09 -3.44
N PHE A 63 -8.95 -15.93 -4.75
CA PHE A 63 -10.19 -15.40 -5.35
C PHE A 63 -11.18 -16.52 -5.63
N CYS A 64 -12.40 -16.41 -5.12
CA CYS A 64 -13.50 -17.31 -5.51
C CYS A 64 -14.27 -16.78 -6.73
N THR A 65 -14.21 -15.48 -7.00
CA THR A 65 -15.00 -14.81 -8.04
C THR A 65 -14.22 -13.72 -8.79
N ARG A 66 -14.70 -13.38 -10.00
CA ARG A 66 -14.10 -12.35 -10.86
C ARG A 66 -14.20 -10.93 -10.26
N GLU A 67 -15.24 -10.67 -9.48
CA GLU A 67 -15.38 -9.41 -8.73
C GLU A 67 -14.29 -9.26 -7.67
N GLU A 68 -13.92 -10.34 -6.96
CA GLU A 68 -12.84 -10.29 -5.97
C GLU A 68 -11.49 -10.01 -6.63
N ALA A 69 -11.25 -10.58 -7.82
CA ALA A 69 -10.05 -10.29 -8.60
C ALA A 69 -9.98 -8.82 -9.04
N ASP A 70 -11.10 -8.24 -9.48
CA ASP A 70 -11.18 -6.83 -9.87
C ASP A 70 -11.00 -5.89 -8.67
N LEU A 71 -11.63 -6.20 -7.54
CA LEU A 71 -11.48 -5.45 -6.29
C LEU A 71 -10.04 -5.48 -5.77
N ASN A 72 -9.36 -6.63 -5.84
CA ASN A 72 -7.95 -6.71 -5.44
C ASN A 72 -7.04 -5.98 -6.43
N HIS A 73 -7.34 -6.03 -7.74
CA HIS A 73 -6.62 -5.23 -8.73
C HIS A 73 -6.76 -3.73 -8.45
N ASN A 74 -7.97 -3.27 -8.14
CA ASN A 74 -8.23 -1.89 -7.74
C ASN A 74 -7.50 -1.52 -6.43
N ALA A 75 -7.49 -2.41 -5.44
CA ALA A 75 -6.78 -2.19 -4.19
C ALA A 75 -5.26 -2.11 -4.36
N ARG A 76 -4.65 -2.97 -5.17
CA ARG A 76 -3.23 -2.88 -5.54
C ARG A 76 -2.91 -1.57 -6.25
N THR A 77 -3.77 -1.16 -7.18
CA THR A 77 -3.62 0.11 -7.90
C THR A 77 -3.76 1.31 -6.95
N TYR A 78 -4.70 1.25 -6.01
CA TYR A 78 -4.89 2.25 -4.97
C TYR A 78 -3.64 2.37 -4.08
N ALA A 79 -3.18 1.25 -3.54
CA ALA A 79 -2.00 1.19 -2.69
C ALA A 79 -0.76 1.73 -3.42
N ARG A 80 -0.59 1.40 -4.70
CA ARG A 80 0.50 1.93 -5.53
C ARG A 80 0.48 3.45 -5.60
N LYS A 81 -0.67 4.05 -5.95
CA LYS A 81 -0.81 5.50 -6.08
C LYS A 81 -0.62 6.22 -4.75
N TYR A 82 -1.18 5.65 -3.68
CA TYR A 82 -1.02 6.17 -2.33
C TYR A 82 0.46 6.17 -1.92
N ASN A 83 1.14 5.03 -2.08
CA ASN A 83 2.54 4.87 -1.70
C ASN A 83 3.47 5.78 -2.50
N ASP A 84 3.26 5.88 -3.82
CA ASP A 84 4.01 6.78 -4.68
C ASP A 84 3.92 8.24 -4.20
N THR A 85 2.69 8.68 -3.87
CA THR A 85 2.44 10.03 -3.33
C THR A 85 3.09 10.22 -1.96
N MET A 86 2.96 9.24 -1.06
CA MET A 86 3.53 9.29 0.28
C MET A 86 5.07 9.32 0.22
N LEU A 87 5.68 8.50 -0.62
CA LEU A 87 7.13 8.48 -0.84
C LEU A 87 7.62 9.79 -1.43
N ASP A 88 6.90 10.39 -2.38
CA ASP A 88 7.27 11.71 -2.89
C ASP A 88 7.21 12.78 -1.79
N LYS A 89 6.18 12.77 -0.93
CA LYS A 89 6.11 13.69 0.22
C LYS A 89 7.22 13.47 1.25
N LEU A 90 7.52 12.21 1.57
CA LEU A 90 8.62 11.85 2.46
C LEU A 90 9.97 12.33 1.89
N ARG A 91 10.19 12.13 0.60
CA ARG A 91 11.37 12.63 -0.12
C ARG A 91 11.46 14.16 -0.09
N GLN A 92 10.35 14.87 -0.31
CA GLN A 92 10.29 16.33 -0.19
C GLN A 92 10.61 16.81 1.23
N ALA A 93 10.24 16.04 2.25
CA ALA A 93 10.56 16.33 3.64
C ALA A 93 11.97 15.89 4.09
N GLY A 94 12.75 15.27 3.19
CA GLY A 94 14.08 14.74 3.51
C GLY A 94 14.06 13.45 4.35
N ILE A 95 12.90 12.79 4.47
CA ILE A 95 12.76 11.50 5.15
C ILE A 95 12.89 10.40 4.08
N TYR A 96 14.03 9.72 4.07
CA TYR A 96 14.26 8.60 3.17
C TYR A 96 13.92 7.29 3.87
N LEU A 97 13.03 6.51 3.26
CA LEU A 97 12.96 5.08 3.52
C LEU A 97 14.01 4.45 2.60
N ASP A 98 15.25 4.34 3.08
CA ASP A 98 16.29 3.60 2.36
C ASP A 98 15.72 2.22 2.01
N PRO A 99 15.67 1.84 0.72
CA PRO A 99 15.32 0.49 0.35
C PRO A 99 16.43 -0.39 0.89
N ILE A 100 16.19 -1.04 2.03
CA ILE A 100 17.07 -2.10 2.49
C ILE A 100 16.92 -3.19 1.43
N PRO A 101 18.00 -3.51 0.67
CA PRO A 101 17.92 -4.58 -0.30
C PRO A 101 17.53 -5.84 0.46
N ASP A 102 16.46 -6.50 -0.01
CA ASP A 102 16.03 -7.76 0.57
C ASP A 102 17.20 -8.74 0.44
N ALA A 103 17.90 -8.97 1.56
CA ALA A 103 19.15 -9.71 1.59
C ALA A 103 18.94 -11.23 1.49
N HIS A 104 17.74 -11.70 1.12
CA HIS A 104 17.44 -13.11 0.97
C HIS A 104 17.12 -13.46 -0.49
N ARG A 105 18.22 -13.69 -1.22
CA ARG A 105 18.27 -14.52 -2.43
C ARG A 105 18.07 -15.99 -2.09
#